data_AF-A0A976QG90-F1
#
_entry.id   AF-A0A976QG90-F1
#
_cell.length_a   1.000
_cell.length_b   1.000
_cell.length_c   1.000
_cell.angle_alpha   90.00
_cell.angle_beta   90.00
_cell.angle_gamma   90.00
#
_symmetry.space_group_name_H-M   'P 1'
#
loop_
_entity.id
_entity.type
_entity.pdbx_description
1 polymer ?
#
loop_
_entity_poly.entity_id
_entity_poly.type
_entity_poly.pdbx_seq_one_letter_code
_entity_poly.pdbx_strand_id
1 'polypeptide(L)' 'MKMNELRTKNPAELQQELMALLKAQFGLRMQHATQQLGNTNQLRNVRRDIARTKTIISQKVKQS' A
#
# COMPACT_ATOMS: atom_id res chain seq x y z
N MET A 1 0.76 8.32 0.84
CA MET A 1 0.34 8.56 -0.56
C MET A 1 -0.80 9.58 -0.66
N LYS A 2 -0.82 10.45 -1.68
CA LYS A 2 -1.99 11.30 -2.01
C LYS A 2 -2.95 10.52 -2.92
N MET A 3 -4.23 10.47 -2.57
CA MET A 3 -5.24 9.66 -3.28
C MET A 3 -5.45 10.08 -4.75
N ASN A 4 -5.14 11.33 -5.09
CA ASN A 4 -5.33 11.83 -6.44
C ASN A 4 -4.37 11.18 -7.45
N GLU A 5 -3.14 10.86 -7.02
CA GLU A 5 -2.12 10.23 -7.88
C GLU A 5 -2.38 8.74 -8.12
N LEU A 6 -3.11 8.06 -7.23
CA LEU A 6 -3.49 6.65 -7.45
C LEU A 6 -4.68 6.51 -8.41
N ARG A 7 -5.55 7.52 -8.53
CA ARG A 7 -6.70 7.46 -9.44
C ARG A 7 -6.30 7.56 -10.91
N THR A 8 -5.24 8.31 -11.20
CA THR A 8 -4.70 8.52 -12.55
C THR A 8 -3.90 7.33 -13.09
N LYS A 9 -3.42 6.43 -12.22
CA LYS A 9 -2.62 5.26 -12.62
C LYS A 9 -3.43 4.16 -13.28
N ASN A 10 -2.76 3.36 -14.12
CA ASN A 10 -3.37 2.23 -14.82
C ASN A 10 -3.63 1.06 -13.84
N PRO A 11 -4.60 0.13 -14.09
CA PRO A 11 -4.88 -0.95 -13.16
C PRO A 11 -3.71 -1.92 -13.00
N ALA A 12 -2.90 -2.11 -14.05
CA ALA A 12 -1.66 -2.89 -13.99
C ALA A 12 -0.59 -2.24 -13.09
N GLU A 13 -0.43 -0.92 -13.18
CA GLU A 13 0.50 -0.17 -12.32
C GLU A 13 0.05 -0.19 -10.85
N LEU A 14 -1.26 -0.10 -10.61
CA LEU A 14 -1.82 -0.21 -9.26
C LEU A 14 -1.57 -1.60 -8.63
N GLN A 15 -1.60 -2.66 -9.44
CA GLN A 15 -1.25 -4.01 -8.98
C GLN A 15 0.25 -4.14 -8.67
N GLN A 16 1.12 -3.57 -9.50
CA GLN A 16 2.56 -3.54 -9.23
C GLN A 16 2.89 -2.74 -7.96
N GLU A 17 2.25 -1.60 -7.77
CA GLU A 17 2.41 -0.76 -6.59
C GLU A 17 1.88 -1.46 -5.32
N LEU A 18 0.77 -2.21 -5.43
CA LEU A 18 0.27 -3.06 -4.35
C LEU A 18 1.30 -4.12 -3.95
N MET A 19 1.95 -4.78 -4.91
CA MET A 19 3.00 -5.78 -4.64
C MET A 19 4.24 -5.16 -3.97
N ALA A 20 4.64 -3.96 -4.41
CA ALA A 20 5.73 -3.23 -3.78
C ALA A 20 5.41 -2.85 -2.32
N LEU A 21 4.19 -2.35 -2.06
CA LEU A 21 3.72 -2.02 -0.72
C LEU A 21 3.64 -3.25 0.20
N LEU A 22 3.26 -4.42 -0.33
CA LEU A 22 3.24 -5.67 0.43
C LEU A 22 4.66 -6.14 0.82
N LYS A 23 5.64 -6.02 -0.09
CA LYS A 23 7.05 -6.28 0.24
C LYS A 23 7.57 -5.33 1.33
N ALA A 24 7.25 -4.04 1.22
CA ALA A 24 7.62 -3.06 2.24
C ALA A 24 6.95 -3.38 3.59
N GLN A 25 5.68 -3.78 3.59
CA GLN A 25 4.98 -4.22 4.80
C GLN A 25 5.66 -5.44 5.45
N PHE A 26 6.09 -6.42 4.66
CA PHE A 26 6.79 -7.59 5.16
C PHE A 26 8.12 -7.21 5.83
N GLY A 27 8.93 -6.37 5.18
CA GLY A 27 10.17 -5.85 5.76
C GLY A 27 9.94 -5.10 7.09
N LEU A 28 8.95 -4.22 7.14
CA LEU A 28 8.63 -3.48 8.36
C LEU A 28 8.09 -4.39 9.48
N ARG A 29 7.35 -5.46 9.15
CA ARG A 29 6.92 -6.46 10.14
C ARG A 29 8.09 -7.25 10.70
N MET A 30 9.07 -7.58 9.87
CA MET A 30 10.31 -8.24 10.33
C MET A 30 11.12 -7.32 11.24
N GLN A 31 11.32 -6.05 10.86
CA GLN A 31 11.98 -5.05 11.69
C GLN A 31 11.24 -4.79 13.02
N HIS A 32 9.91 -4.85 13.02
CA HIS A 32 9.11 -4.76 14.23
C HIS A 32 9.32 -5.99 15.13
N ALA A 33 9.40 -7.19 14.55
CA ALA A 33 9.64 -8.42 15.30
C ALA A 33 11.04 -8.45 15.94
N THR A 34 12.05 -7.89 15.28
CA THR A 34 13.41 -7.75 15.83
C THR A 34 13.57 -6.58 16.81
N GLN A 35 12.49 -5.84 17.11
CA GLN A 35 12.49 -4.64 17.95
C GLN A 35 13.42 -3.52 17.46
N GLN A 36 13.85 -3.55 16.20
CA GLN A 36 14.72 -2.54 15.59
C GLN A 36 13.93 -1.41 14.93
N LEU A 37 12.59 -1.50 14.93
CA LEU A 37 11.73 -0.52 14.28
C LEU A 37 11.56 0.73 15.14
N GLY A 38 12.32 1.78 14.83
CA GLY A 38 12.24 3.07 15.54
C GLY A 38 10.92 3.81 15.38
N ASN A 39 10.11 3.53 14.33
CA ASN A 39 8.84 4.22 14.09
C ASN A 39 7.69 3.25 13.73
N THR A 40 6.92 2.86 14.73
CA THR A 40 5.75 1.97 14.58
C THR A 40 4.61 2.59 13.75
N ASN A 41 4.57 3.92 13.58
CA ASN A 41 3.57 4.58 12.74
C ASN A 41 3.71 4.22 11.26
N GLN A 42 4.91 3.86 10.80
CA GLN A 42 5.13 3.43 9.42
C GLN A 42 4.32 2.18 9.09
N LEU A 43 4.17 1.26 10.04
CA LEU A 43 3.35 0.05 9.89
C LEU A 43 1.87 0.38 9.63
N ARG A 44 1.35 1.40 10.31
CA ARG A 44 -0.03 1.88 10.14
C ARG A 44 -0.21 2.63 8.82
N ASN A 45 0.79 3.43 8.42
CA ASN A 45 0.76 4.17 7.17
C ASN A 45 0.78 3.23 5.95
N VAL A 46 1.67 2.25 5.92
CA VAL A 46 1.74 1.25 4.84
C VAL A 46 0.44 0.45 4.75
N ARG A 47 -0.16 0.07 5.88
CA ARG A 47 -1.47 -0.63 5.90
C ARG A 47 -2.59 0.20 5.24
N ARG A 48 -2.60 1.51 5.51
CA ARG A 48 -3.57 2.45 4.93
C ARG A 48 -3.35 2.65 3.45
N ASP A 49 -2.09 2.73 3.02
CA ASP A 49 -1.74 2.88 1.60
C ASP A 49 -2.16 1.62 0.82
N ILE A 50 -1.93 0.41 1.35
CA ILE A 50 -2.46 -0.85 0.78
C ILE A 50 -3.98 -0.82 0.65
N ALA A 51 -4.70 -0.38 1.70
CA ALA A 51 -6.15 -0.32 1.68
C ALA A 51 -6.66 0.65 0.60
N ARG A 52 -6.05 1.85 0.48
CA ARG A 52 -6.40 2.83 -0.55
C ARG A 52 -6.19 2.30 -1.96
N THR A 53 -5.06 1.63 -2.23
CA THR A 53 -4.78 1.02 -3.54
C THR A 53 -5.83 -0.03 -3.88
N LYS A 54 -6.19 -0.91 -2.94
CA LYS A 54 -7.26 -1.91 -3.12
C LYS A 54 -8.61 -1.26 -3.38
N THR A 55 -8.96 -0.19 -2.67
CA THR A 55 -10.21 0.54 -2.89
C THR A 55 -10.27 1.14 -4.30
N ILE A 56 -9.18 1.73 -4.79
CA ILE A 56 -9.15 2.33 -6.14
C ILE A 56 -9.23 1.25 -7.24
N ILE A 57 -8.55 0.11 -7.05
CA ILE A 57 -8.69 -1.05 -7.94
C ILE A 57 -10.17 -1.48 -8.00
N SER A 58 -10.83 -1.63 -6.85
CA SER A 58 -12.25 -1.99 -6.79
C SER A 58 -13.17 -0.92 -7.42
N GLN A 59 -12.86 0.37 -7.23
CA GLN A 59 -13.59 1.47 -7.87
C GLN A 59 -13.48 1.42 -9.39
N LYS A 60 -12.28 1.16 -9.93
CA LYS A 60 -12.07 1.01 -11.38
C LYS A 60 -12.83 -0.20 -11.93
N VAL A 61 -12.78 -1.34 -11.25
CA VAL A 61 -13.53 -2.56 -11.66
C VAL A 61 -15.04 -2.35 -11.64
N LYS A 62 -15.57 -1.53 -10.72
CA LYS A 62 -17.01 -1.24 -10.62
C LYS A 62 -17.47 -0.13 -11.58
N GLN A 63 -16.55 0.69 -12.10
CA GLN A 63 -16.84 1.71 -13.11
C GLN A 63 -16.84 1.13 -14.54
N SER A 64 -16.18 -0.01 -14.75
CA SER A 64 -16.32 -0.86 -15.94
C SER A 64 -17.68 -1.54 -15.98
#